data_AF-A0A1J4L644-F1
#
_entry.id   AF-A0A1J4L644-F1
#
_cell.length_a   1.000
_cell.length_b   1.000
_cell.length_c   1.000
_cell.angle_alpha   90.00
_cell.angle_beta   90.00
_cell.angle_gamma   90.00
#
_symmetry.space_group_name_H-M   'P 1'
#
loop_
_entity.id
_entity.type
_entity.pdbx_description
1 polymer ?
#
loop_
_entity_poly.entity_id
_entity_poly.type
_entity_poly.pdbx_seq_one_letter_code
_entity_poly.pdbx_strand_id
1 'polypeptide(L)'
;MVSQNTLLLKLKKADILKLDGFINISHLSLKDLKETLTDVIIEYNLSARATTDDYKRAYNESKSRIQKQIDDQLFKSLKKQKTETKAKKQQKRQRKPNLKEAALEMRNMMNIQYEGIEKSQTRKEYKRRIEEVDNRQTFKKDLQDDLSFIFGINE
;
A
#
# COMPACT_ATOMS: atom_id res chain seq x y z
N MET A 1 -12.87 33.97 18.24
CA MET A 1 -12.07 32.84 18.78
C MET A 1 -12.84 32.21 19.92
N VAL A 2 -13.00 30.88 19.96
CA VAL A 2 -13.61 30.19 21.11
C VAL A 2 -12.61 30.28 22.27
N SER A 3 -13.01 30.88 23.39
CA SER A 3 -12.10 31.09 24.52
C SER A 3 -11.71 29.74 25.11
N GLN A 4 -10.41 29.47 25.18
CA GLN A 4 -9.80 28.17 25.49
C GLN A 4 -10.25 27.58 26.84
N ASN A 5 -10.57 28.43 27.80
CA ASN A 5 -11.03 28.04 29.15
C ASN A 5 -12.56 27.99 29.30
N THR A 6 -13.32 27.98 28.19
CA THR A 6 -14.78 27.90 28.27
C THR A 6 -15.20 26.48 28.58
N LEU A 7 -16.06 26.31 29.59
CA LEU A 7 -16.71 25.04 29.91
C LEU A 7 -17.51 24.53 28.70
N LEU A 8 -17.31 23.26 28.34
CA LEU A 8 -17.96 22.62 27.19
C LEU A 8 -19.49 22.77 27.23
N LEU A 9 -20.09 22.52 28.40
CA LEU A 9 -21.53 22.62 28.59
C LEU A 9 -22.07 24.06 28.51
N LYS A 10 -21.22 25.09 28.58
CA LYS A 10 -21.63 26.51 28.40
C LYS A 10 -21.48 27.04 26.98
N LEU A 11 -20.95 26.24 26.04
CA LEU A 11 -20.75 26.67 24.66
C LEU A 11 -22.08 26.96 23.94
N LYS A 12 -22.10 28.00 23.11
CA LYS A 12 -23.22 28.28 22.19
C LYS A 12 -23.12 27.39 20.95
N LYS A 13 -24.21 27.24 20.19
CA LYS A 13 -24.24 26.45 18.94
C LYS A 13 -23.07 26.78 18.01
N ALA A 14 -22.83 28.07 17.79
CA ALA A 14 -21.75 28.54 16.91
C ALA A 14 -20.34 28.15 17.40
N ASP A 15 -20.15 27.92 18.70
CA ASP A 15 -18.85 27.53 19.26
C ASP A 15 -18.70 26.02 19.32
N ILE A 16 -19.79 25.27 19.50
CA ILE A 16 -19.81 23.80 19.37
C ILE A 16 -19.45 23.40 17.94
N LEU A 17 -20.02 24.07 16.93
CA LEU A 17 -19.73 23.77 15.51
C LEU A 17 -18.31 24.11 15.07
N LYS A 18 -17.55 24.87 15.88
CA LYS A 18 -16.12 25.12 15.66
C LYS A 18 -15.22 24.05 16.29
N LEU A 19 -15.78 23.13 17.08
CA LEU A 19 -15.04 22.00 17.62
C LEU A 19 -14.76 20.99 16.50
N ASP A 20 -13.56 20.40 16.54
CA ASP A 20 -13.20 19.32 15.64
C ASP A 20 -14.18 18.15 15.81
N GLY A 21 -14.62 17.51 14.72
CA GLY A 21 -15.63 16.44 14.77
C GLY A 21 -17.09 16.91 14.75
N PHE A 22 -17.39 18.21 14.88
CA PHE A 22 -18.77 18.73 14.87
C PHE A 22 -19.19 19.41 13.55
N ILE A 23 -18.33 19.40 12.53
CA ILE A 23 -18.53 20.11 11.24
C ILE A 23 -19.75 19.58 10.47
N ASN A 24 -20.00 18.27 10.52
CA ASN A 24 -21.05 17.61 9.73
C ASN A 24 -22.44 17.61 10.39
N ILE A 25 -22.55 18.13 11.62
CA ILE A 25 -23.79 18.13 12.42
C ILE A 25 -24.36 19.53 12.64
N SER A 26 -24.05 20.46 11.74
CA SER A 26 -24.54 21.85 11.75
C SER A 26 -26.07 21.99 11.69
N HIS A 27 -26.74 21.00 11.07
CA HIS A 27 -28.18 20.92 10.92
C HIS A 27 -28.91 20.63 12.26
N LEU A 28 -28.22 20.08 13.25
CA LEU A 28 -28.81 19.70 14.54
C LEU A 28 -29.25 20.91 15.38
N SER A 29 -30.23 20.69 16.24
CA SER A 29 -30.65 21.72 17.20
C SER A 29 -29.58 21.92 18.28
N LEU A 30 -29.65 23.03 19.04
CA LEU A 30 -28.72 23.24 20.16
C LEU A 30 -28.84 22.14 21.21
N LYS A 31 -30.05 21.60 21.41
CA LYS A 31 -30.29 20.52 22.37
C LYS A 31 -29.54 19.25 21.96
N ASP A 32 -29.70 18.83 20.70
CA ASP A 32 -29.05 17.61 20.18
C ASP A 32 -27.51 17.79 20.12
N LEU A 33 -27.04 19.01 19.83
CA LEU A 33 -25.61 19.36 19.91
C LEU A 33 -25.05 19.27 21.34
N LYS A 34 -25.88 19.48 22.36
CA LYS A 34 -25.49 19.33 23.76
C LYS A 34 -25.53 17.89 24.23
N GLU A 35 -26.49 17.10 23.75
CA GLU A 35 -26.55 15.66 23.98
C GLU A 35 -25.32 14.97 23.37
N THR A 36 -25.03 15.22 22.09
CA THR A 36 -23.81 14.71 21.43
C THR A 36 -22.52 15.15 22.13
N LEU A 37 -22.45 16.39 22.62
CA LEU A 37 -21.29 16.86 23.40
C LEU A 37 -21.17 16.12 24.74
N THR A 38 -22.29 15.74 25.35
CA THR A 38 -22.31 14.97 26.60
C THR A 38 -21.82 13.55 26.36
N ASP A 39 -22.27 12.91 25.27
CA ASP A 39 -21.79 11.58 24.86
C ASP A 39 -20.28 11.60 24.62
N VAL A 40 -19.78 12.63 23.94
CA VAL A 40 -18.35 12.81 23.69
C VAL A 40 -17.55 13.05 24.97
N ILE A 41 -18.10 13.78 25.95
CA ILE A 41 -17.48 13.94 27.27
C ILE A 41 -17.34 12.57 27.96
N ILE A 42 -18.36 11.72 27.86
CA ILE A 42 -18.34 10.36 28.43
C ILE A 42 -17.34 9.49 27.68
N GLU A 43 -17.36 9.49 26.35
CA GLU A 43 -16.46 8.71 25.48
C GLU A 43 -14.99 9.02 25.77
N TYR A 44 -14.67 10.29 25.95
CA TYR A 44 -13.31 10.75 26.25
C TYR A 44 -12.98 10.77 27.75
N ASN A 45 -13.90 10.31 28.59
CA ASN A 45 -13.76 10.29 30.05
C ASN A 45 -13.34 11.66 30.61
N LEU A 46 -13.95 12.72 30.08
CA LEU A 46 -13.72 14.10 30.47
C LEU A 46 -14.54 14.43 31.73
N SER A 47 -14.01 15.34 32.55
CA SER A 47 -14.76 15.85 33.71
C SER A 47 -16.02 16.59 33.26
N ALA A 48 -17.07 16.59 34.09
CA ALA A 48 -18.26 17.44 33.88
C ALA A 48 -17.93 18.94 33.81
N ARG A 49 -16.76 19.36 34.34
CA ARG A 49 -16.22 20.72 34.25
C ARG A 49 -15.13 20.87 33.19
N ALA A 50 -15.03 19.93 32.25
CA ALA A 50 -14.03 19.99 31.20
C ALA A 50 -14.20 21.26 30.34
N THR A 51 -13.05 21.80 29.96
CA THR A 51 -12.92 22.97 29.12
C THR A 51 -12.78 22.59 27.66
N THR A 52 -12.85 23.59 26.79
CA THR A 52 -12.62 23.42 25.35
C THR A 52 -11.22 22.88 25.06
N ASP A 53 -10.21 23.22 25.87
CA ASP A 53 -8.86 22.72 25.71
C ASP A 53 -8.68 21.27 26.17
N ASP A 54 -9.36 20.87 27.25
CA ASP A 54 -9.39 19.46 27.67
C ASP A 54 -9.97 18.58 26.57
N TYR A 55 -11.04 19.05 25.92
CA TYR A 55 -11.62 18.38 24.77
C TYR A 55 -10.64 18.27 23.60
N LYS A 56 -10.00 19.37 23.19
CA LYS A 56 -9.03 19.35 22.08
C LYS A 56 -7.88 18.40 22.36
N ARG A 57 -7.39 18.36 23.60
CA ARG A 57 -6.34 17.43 24.00
C ARG A 57 -6.81 15.98 23.85
N ALA A 58 -7.96 15.64 24.43
CA ALA A 58 -8.50 14.28 24.36
C ALA A 58 -8.81 13.85 22.92
N TYR A 59 -9.38 14.74 22.10
CA TYR A 59 -9.65 14.49 20.69
C TYR A 59 -8.36 14.18 19.91
N ASN A 60 -7.31 14.99 20.08
CA ASN A 60 -6.03 14.78 19.42
C ASN A 60 -5.34 13.51 19.90
N GLU A 61 -5.42 13.20 21.19
CA GLU A 61 -4.91 11.93 21.74
C GLU A 61 -5.63 10.72 21.14
N SER A 62 -6.96 10.76 21.08
CA SER A 62 -7.77 9.70 20.47
C SER A 62 -7.40 9.50 19.01
N LYS A 63 -7.34 10.58 18.23
CA LYS A 63 -6.90 10.55 16.83
C LYS A 63 -5.50 9.98 16.66
N SER A 64 -4.56 10.37 17.53
CA SER A 64 -3.19 9.84 17.51
C SER A 64 -3.16 8.34 17.81
N ARG A 65 -3.96 7.85 18.77
CA ARG A 65 -4.05 6.41 19.10
C ARG A 65 -4.58 5.59 17.93
N ILE A 66 -5.64 6.06 17.27
CA ILE A 66 -6.22 5.39 16.09
C ILE A 66 -5.18 5.32 14.96
N GLN A 67 -4.50 6.44 14.68
CA GLN A 67 -3.46 6.45 13.64
C GLN A 67 -2.33 5.48 13.96
N LYS A 68 -1.85 5.43 15.21
CA LYS A 68 -0.83 4.47 15.64
C LYS A 68 -1.26 3.02 15.42
N GLN A 69 -2.52 2.69 15.71
CA GLN A 69 -3.04 1.33 15.48
C GLN A 69 -3.05 0.96 14.00
N ILE A 70 -3.47 1.90 13.14
CA ILE A 70 -3.46 1.72 11.68
C ILE A 70 -2.02 1.51 11.19
N ASP A 71 -1.10 2.35 11.64
CA ASP A 71 0.30 2.28 11.26
C ASP A 71 0.94 0.96 11.73
N ASP A 72 0.68 0.53 12.96
CA ASP A 72 1.18 -0.74 13.50
C ASP A 72 0.68 -1.94 12.69
N GLN A 73 -0.59 -1.93 12.26
CA GLN A 73 -1.14 -2.98 11.41
C GLN A 73 -0.47 -2.98 10.02
N LEU A 74 -0.26 -1.80 9.44
CA LEU A 74 0.46 -1.64 8.18
C LEU A 74 1.90 -2.17 8.28
N PHE A 75 2.64 -1.79 9.32
CA PHE A 75 4.02 -2.24 9.48
C PHE A 75 4.13 -3.74 9.76
N LYS A 76 3.17 -4.33 10.49
CA LYS A 76 3.09 -5.79 10.67
C LYS A 76 2.87 -6.51 9.34
N SER A 77 1.95 -6.03 8.49
CA SER A 77 1.69 -6.65 7.19
C SER A 77 2.89 -6.53 6.25
N LEU A 78 3.54 -5.37 6.20
CA LEU A 78 4.77 -5.14 5.44
C LEU A 78 5.92 -6.04 5.89
N LYS A 79 6.09 -6.21 7.20
CA LYS A 79 7.11 -7.12 7.77
C LYS A 79 6.87 -8.56 7.33
N LYS A 80 5.61 -9.03 7.39
CA LYS A 80 5.20 -10.37 6.95
C LYS A 80 5.47 -10.58 5.45
N GLN A 81 5.08 -9.62 4.62
CA GLN A 81 5.31 -9.68 3.18
C GLN A 81 6.81 -9.76 2.85
N LYS A 82 7.65 -9.00 3.56
CA LYS A 82 9.11 -9.03 3.40
C LYS A 82 9.69 -10.40 3.76
N THR A 83 9.23 -11.03 4.83
CA THR A 83 9.69 -12.38 5.22
C THR A 83 9.25 -13.45 4.22
N GLU A 84 8.01 -13.41 3.74
CA GLU A 84 7.50 -14.34 2.74
C GLU A 84 8.24 -14.23 1.42
N THR A 85 8.53 -13.00 0.98
CA THR A 85 9.27 -12.76 -0.26
C THR A 85 10.69 -13.31 -0.18
N LYS A 86 11.36 -13.15 0.97
CA LYS A 86 12.68 -13.77 1.22
C LYS A 86 12.60 -15.29 1.20
N ALA A 87 11.63 -15.89 1.87
CA ALA A 87 11.42 -17.34 1.91
C ALA A 87 11.14 -17.91 0.50
N LYS A 88 10.25 -17.28 -0.27
CA LYS A 88 9.98 -17.64 -1.67
C LYS A 88 11.24 -17.57 -2.55
N LYS A 89 12.06 -16.54 -2.38
CA LYS A 89 13.34 -16.39 -3.11
C LYS A 89 14.32 -17.50 -2.73
N GLN A 90 14.42 -17.85 -1.45
CA GLN A 90 15.27 -18.95 -0.97
C GLN A 90 14.78 -20.31 -1.51
N GLN A 91 13.48 -20.58 -1.44
CA GLN A 91 12.88 -21.80 -1.98
C GLN A 91 13.13 -21.93 -3.48
N LYS A 92 13.01 -20.83 -4.25
CA LYS A 92 13.32 -20.81 -5.69
C LYS A 92 14.80 -21.09 -5.96
N ARG A 93 15.70 -20.62 -5.11
CA ARG A 93 17.15 -20.88 -5.21
C ARG A 93 17.48 -22.34 -4.94
N GLN A 94 16.79 -23.01 -4.01
CA GLN A 94 16.98 -24.43 -3.69
C GLN A 94 16.29 -25.36 -4.71
N ARG A 95 15.09 -25.00 -5.21
CA ARG A 95 14.37 -25.82 -6.19
C ARG A 95 15.12 -25.98 -7.51
N LYS A 96 15.77 -24.93 -8.01
CA LYS A 96 16.48 -24.97 -9.31
C LYS A 96 17.59 -26.04 -9.39
N PRO A 97 18.56 -26.10 -8.46
CA PRO A 97 19.58 -27.15 -8.47
C PRO A 97 18.96 -28.53 -8.27
N ASN A 98 18.02 -28.70 -7.31
CA ASN A 98 17.37 -29.99 -7.08
C ASN A 98 16.62 -30.51 -8.32
N LEU A 99 15.94 -29.62 -9.06
CA LEU A 99 15.25 -30.01 -10.30
C LEU A 99 16.25 -30.42 -11.39
N LYS A 100 17.40 -29.73 -11.48
CA LYS A 100 18.46 -30.06 -12.43
C LYS A 100 19.12 -31.40 -12.08
N GLU A 101 19.38 -31.62 -10.80
CA GLU A 101 19.98 -32.84 -10.27
C GLU A 101 19.06 -34.04 -10.45
N ALA A 102 17.79 -33.92 -10.05
CA ALA A 102 16.78 -34.96 -10.27
C ALA A 102 16.60 -35.28 -11.77
N ALA A 103 16.62 -34.26 -12.64
CA ALA A 103 16.56 -34.49 -14.08
C ALA A 103 17.81 -35.20 -14.62
N LEU A 104 19.00 -34.87 -14.11
CA LEU A 104 20.26 -35.58 -14.45
C LEU A 104 20.23 -37.03 -13.97
N GLU A 105 19.78 -37.28 -12.74
CA GLU A 105 19.62 -38.62 -12.18
C GLU A 105 18.64 -39.47 -13.00
N MET A 106 17.44 -38.96 -13.26
CA MET A 106 16.45 -39.67 -14.09
C MET A 106 16.99 -39.97 -15.48
N ARG A 107 17.71 -39.03 -16.08
CA ARG A 107 18.32 -39.21 -17.39
C ARG A 107 19.39 -40.30 -17.38
N ASN A 108 20.22 -40.34 -16.34
CA ASN A 108 21.23 -41.39 -16.15
C ASN A 108 20.56 -42.76 -15.96
N MET A 109 19.49 -42.84 -15.14
CA MET A 109 18.73 -44.08 -14.94
C MET A 109 18.07 -44.59 -16.22
N MET A 110 17.56 -43.68 -17.06
CA MET A 110 16.91 -44.02 -18.34
C MET A 110 17.91 -44.24 -19.48
N ASN A 111 19.23 -44.15 -19.21
CA ASN A 111 20.31 -44.26 -20.19
C ASN A 111 20.12 -43.39 -21.45
N ILE A 112 19.48 -42.23 -21.28
CA ILE A 112 19.20 -41.30 -22.38
C ILE A 112 20.50 -40.60 -22.75
N GLN A 113 21.09 -40.98 -23.89
CA GLN A 113 22.33 -40.40 -24.40
C GLN A 113 22.12 -38.93 -24.80
N TYR A 114 23.06 -38.05 -24.41
CA TYR A 114 23.06 -36.64 -24.81
C TYR A 114 23.87 -36.51 -26.09
N GLU A 115 23.19 -36.40 -27.21
CA GLU A 115 23.84 -35.95 -28.43
C GLU A 115 24.05 -34.42 -28.33
N GLY A 116 25.23 -34.03 -27.87
CA GLY A 116 25.83 -32.77 -28.27
C GLY A 116 25.59 -31.54 -27.37
N ILE A 117 26.71 -30.95 -27.01
CA ILE A 117 26.90 -29.65 -26.33
C ILE A 117 26.33 -28.48 -27.16
N GLU A 118 26.00 -28.72 -28.44
CA GLU A 118 25.38 -27.74 -29.32
C GLU A 118 23.87 -27.65 -29.13
N LYS A 119 23.38 -26.44 -28.84
CA LYS A 119 21.95 -26.13 -28.94
C LYS A 119 21.50 -26.42 -30.37
N SER A 120 20.37 -27.14 -30.54
CA SER A 120 19.79 -27.31 -31.88
C SER A 120 19.58 -25.95 -32.57
N GLN A 121 19.60 -25.94 -33.90
CA GLN A 121 19.32 -24.75 -34.72
C GLN A 121 18.06 -24.01 -34.22
N THR A 122 16.98 -24.75 -33.97
CA THR A 122 15.72 -24.23 -33.42
C THR A 122 15.89 -23.52 -32.07
N ARG A 123 16.77 -24.05 -31.21
CA ARG A 123 17.04 -23.43 -29.90
C ARG A 123 17.97 -22.22 -29.98
N LYS A 124 18.85 -22.16 -30.99
CA LYS A 124 19.64 -20.97 -31.31
C LYS A 124 18.72 -19.86 -31.82
N GLU A 125 17.81 -20.17 -32.76
CA GLU A 125 16.81 -19.23 -33.28
C GLU A 125 15.83 -18.73 -32.22
N TYR A 126 15.29 -19.61 -31.37
CA TYR A 126 14.38 -19.21 -30.30
C TYR A 126 15.04 -18.20 -29.35
N LYS A 127 16.30 -18.45 -28.97
CA LYS A 127 17.06 -17.52 -28.11
C LYS A 127 17.25 -16.16 -28.78
N ARG A 128 17.60 -16.16 -30.07
CA ARG A 128 17.75 -14.95 -30.86
C ARG A 128 16.45 -14.14 -30.90
N ARG A 129 15.30 -14.77 -31.14
CA ARG A 129 13.98 -14.09 -31.14
C ARG A 129 13.64 -13.47 -29.78
N ILE A 130 13.92 -14.18 -28.69
CA ILE A 130 13.68 -13.64 -27.34
C ILE A 130 14.58 -12.42 -27.07
N GLU A 131 15.85 -12.48 -27.47
CA GLU A 131 16.79 -11.36 -27.34
C GLU A 131 16.40 -10.17 -28.24
N GLU A 132 15.86 -10.42 -29.44
CA GLU A 132 15.33 -9.39 -30.35
C GLU A 132 14.07 -8.70 -29.79
N VAL A 133 13.16 -9.46 -29.16
CA VAL A 133 11.94 -8.91 -28.52
C VAL A 133 12.27 -8.12 -27.25
N ASP A 134 13.27 -8.55 -26.47
CA ASP A 134 13.66 -7.87 -25.23
C ASP A 134 14.63 -6.69 -25.49
N ASN A 135 15.04 -6.48 -26.75
CA ASN A 135 15.91 -5.38 -27.12
C ASN A 135 15.13 -4.06 -27.15
N ARG A 136 15.20 -3.33 -26.04
CA ARG A 136 14.57 -2.01 -25.85
C ARG A 136 14.90 -0.99 -26.95
N GLN A 137 16.02 -1.12 -27.65
CA GLN A 137 16.39 -0.18 -28.71
C GLN A 137 15.62 -0.42 -30.01
N THR A 138 15.39 -1.67 -30.41
CA THR A 138 14.54 -1.99 -31.57
C THR A 138 13.10 -1.59 -31.31
N PHE A 139 12.56 -1.89 -30.12
CA PHE A 139 11.22 -1.43 -29.75
C PHE A 139 11.06 0.09 -29.80
N LYS A 140 12.07 0.84 -29.32
CA LYS A 140 12.05 2.31 -29.42
C LYS A 140 12.10 2.80 -30.85
N LYS A 141 12.90 2.15 -31.70
CA LYS A 141 13.02 2.49 -33.12
C LYS A 141 11.74 2.19 -33.88
N ASP A 142 11.17 1.00 -33.70
CA ASP A 142 9.90 0.60 -34.33
C ASP A 142 8.76 1.53 -33.91
N LEU A 143 8.70 1.91 -32.63
CA LEU A 143 7.70 2.86 -32.13
C LEU A 143 7.93 4.28 -32.68
N GLN A 144 9.18 4.68 -32.92
CA GLN A 144 9.52 5.95 -33.53
C GLN A 144 9.21 5.96 -35.03
N ASP A 145 9.44 4.85 -35.72
CA ASP A 145 9.10 4.63 -37.13
C ASP A 145 7.57 4.63 -37.31
N ASP A 146 6.82 3.91 -36.46
CA ASP A 146 5.35 3.91 -36.44
C ASP A 146 4.78 5.31 -36.16
N LEU A 147 5.35 6.04 -35.19
CA LEU A 147 4.94 7.41 -34.90
C LEU A 147 5.28 8.36 -36.06
N SER A 148 6.44 8.22 -36.70
CA SER A 148 6.79 9.03 -37.87
C SER A 148 5.89 8.75 -39.07
N PHE A 149 5.47 7.49 -39.26
CA PHE A 149 4.53 7.07 -40.29
C PHE A 149 3.11 7.60 -40.02
N ILE A 150 2.64 7.53 -38.77
CA ILE A 150 1.31 8.01 -38.36
C ILE A 150 1.22 9.54 -38.36
N PHE A 151 2.27 10.22 -37.90
CA PHE A 151 2.28 11.68 -37.72
C PHE A 151 2.98 12.45 -38.86
N GLY A 152 3.53 11.75 -39.86
CA GLY A 152 4.12 12.35 -41.05
C GLY A 152 5.32 13.26 -40.78
N ILE A 153 6.05 13.05 -39.69
CA ILE A 153 7.23 13.84 -39.35
C ILE A 153 8.44 13.17 -40.01
N ASN A 154 8.69 13.54 -41.27
CA ASN A 154 9.98 13.32 -41.92
C ASN A 154 10.89 14.49 -41.56
N GLU A 155 12.01 14.23 -40.86
CA GLU A 155 13.21 15.08 -40.96
C GLU A 155 14.07 14.63 -42.14
#